data_AF-Q12ZP1-F1
#
_entry.id   AF-Q12ZP1-F1
#
_cell.length_a   1.000
_cell.length_b   1.000
_cell.length_c   1.000
_cell.angle_alpha   90.00
_cell.angle_beta   90.00
_cell.angle_gamma   90.00
#
_symmetry.space_group_name_H-M   'P 1'
#
loop_
_entity.id
_entity.type
_entity.pdbx_description
1 polymer ?
#
loop_
_entity_poly.entity_id
_entity_poly.type
_entity_poly.pdbx_seq_one_letter_code
_entity_poly.pdbx_strand_id
1 'polypeptide(L)'
;MFPLHEITWELINKPDLNDEDKEQIEHCIVSLSKKARSFESVLETETMTFEEAKGIFDKTAGLLRAVMDLKEIDELPGPERMTKFKEDAMKCTVKDVKGWMKFRAELAE
;
A
#
# COMPACT_ATOMS: atom_id res chain seq x y z
N MET A 1 14.22 -2.31 3.07
CA MET A 1 12.91 -1.69 2.80
C MET A 1 12.32 -2.40 1.58
N PHE A 2 11.12 -2.97 1.67
CA PHE A 2 10.52 -3.66 0.52
C PHE A 2 10.16 -2.62 -0.56
N PRO A 3 10.63 -2.75 -1.82
CA PRO A 3 10.33 -1.80 -2.89
C PRO A 3 8.91 -2.08 -3.41
N LEU A 4 7.93 -1.83 -2.57
CA LEU A 4 6.52 -2.14 -2.81
C LEU A 4 6.03 -1.47 -4.10
N HIS A 5 6.49 -0.24 -4.37
CA HIS A 5 6.18 0.47 -5.59
C HIS A 5 6.68 -0.23 -6.87
N GLU A 6 7.90 -0.78 -6.85
CA GLU A 6 8.47 -1.48 -8.01
C GLU A 6 7.74 -2.80 -8.24
N ILE A 7 7.47 -3.54 -7.17
CA ILE A 7 6.71 -4.80 -7.21
C ILE A 7 5.28 -4.53 -7.73
N THR A 8 4.59 -3.54 -7.19
CA THR A 8 3.25 -3.15 -7.63
C THR A 8 3.26 -2.71 -9.10
N TRP A 9 4.26 -1.93 -9.53
CA TRP A 9 4.40 -1.50 -10.92
C TRP A 9 4.63 -2.68 -11.88
N GLU A 10 5.49 -3.64 -11.51
CA GLU A 10 5.73 -4.85 -12.30
C GLU A 10 4.46 -5.70 -12.41
N LEU A 11 3.74 -5.91 -11.30
CA LEU A 11 2.50 -6.70 -11.26
C LEU A 11 1.38 -6.08 -12.11
N ILE A 12 1.26 -4.75 -12.12
CA ILE A 12 0.25 -4.04 -12.93
C ILE A 12 0.55 -4.18 -14.42
N ASN A 13 1.83 -4.19 -14.82
CA ASN A 13 2.24 -4.26 -16.23
C ASN A 13 2.32 -5.68 -16.77
N LYS A 14 2.19 -6.71 -15.93
CA LYS A 14 2.16 -8.10 -16.37
C LYS A 14 0.81 -8.46 -17.02
N PRO A 15 0.83 -9.14 -18.19
CA PRO A 15 -0.38 -9.56 -18.89
C PRO A 15 -1.22 -10.53 -18.05
N ASP A 16 -0.55 -11.47 -17.39
CA ASP A 16 -1.14 -12.42 -16.43
C ASP A 16 -0.22 -12.56 -15.22
N LEU A 17 -0.80 -12.85 -14.05
CA LEU A 17 -0.05 -13.20 -12.84
C LEU A 17 0.15 -14.71 -12.80
N ASN A 18 1.40 -15.14 -12.64
CA ASN A 18 1.70 -16.55 -12.39
C ASN A 18 1.56 -16.89 -10.89
N ASP A 19 1.70 -18.15 -10.53
CA ASP A 19 1.52 -18.58 -9.14
C ASP A 19 2.56 -17.97 -8.18
N GLU A 20 3.78 -17.69 -8.67
CA GLU A 20 4.83 -17.01 -7.91
C GLU A 20 4.47 -15.54 -7.63
N ASP A 21 3.87 -14.86 -8.60
CA ASP A 21 3.38 -13.48 -8.45
C ASP A 21 2.27 -13.41 -7.39
N LYS A 22 1.35 -14.39 -7.40
CA LYS A 22 0.29 -14.50 -6.40
C LYS A 22 0.84 -14.79 -5.01
N GLU A 23 1.84 -15.67 -4.90
CA GLU A 23 2.51 -15.96 -3.63
C GLU A 23 3.23 -14.72 -3.08
N GLN A 24 3.87 -13.93 -3.95
CA GLN A 24 4.50 -12.67 -3.55
C GLN A 24 3.48 -11.61 -3.11
N ILE A 25 2.34 -11.51 -3.79
CA ILE A 25 1.23 -10.62 -3.40
C ILE A 25 0.71 -11.02 -2.02
N GLU A 26 0.44 -12.31 -1.81
CA GLU A 26 -0.05 -12.82 -0.52
C GLU A 26 0.96 -12.56 0.60
N HIS A 27 2.26 -12.80 0.36
CA HIS A 27 3.30 -12.48 1.33
C HIS A 27 3.36 -10.98 1.67
N CYS A 28 3.18 -10.11 0.67
CA CYS A 28 3.08 -8.67 0.87
C CYS A 28 1.84 -8.30 1.71
N ILE A 29 0.67 -8.86 1.40
CA ILE A 29 -0.58 -8.65 2.15
C ILE A 29 -0.41 -9.04 3.61
N VAL A 30 0.16 -10.22 3.88
CA VAL A 30 0.40 -10.71 5.25
C VAL A 30 1.35 -9.78 5.99
N SER A 31 2.46 -9.37 5.35
CA SER A 31 3.46 -8.50 5.96
C SER A 31 2.92 -7.12 6.30
N LEU A 32 2.19 -6.50 5.36
CA LEU A 32 1.57 -5.19 5.55
C LEU A 32 0.47 -5.24 6.61
N SER A 33 -0.37 -6.27 6.59
CA SER A 33 -1.44 -6.45 7.58
C SER A 33 -0.87 -6.65 8.99
N LYS A 34 0.22 -7.42 9.12
CA LYS A 34 0.92 -7.58 10.40
C LYS A 34 1.48 -6.25 10.91
N LYS A 35 2.02 -5.42 10.01
CA LYS A 35 2.54 -4.09 10.38
C LYS A 35 1.41 -3.13 10.77
N ALA A 36 0.30 -3.11 10.04
CA ALA A 36 -0.88 -2.32 10.39
C ALA A 36 -1.40 -2.68 11.79
N ARG A 37 -1.55 -3.98 12.09
CA ARG A 37 -1.94 -4.46 13.43
C ARG A 37 -0.97 -4.03 14.53
N SER A 38 0.34 -3.99 14.24
CA SER A 38 1.31 -3.50 15.23
C SER A 38 1.09 -2.02 15.57
N PHE A 39 0.70 -1.21 14.58
CA PHE A 39 0.39 0.20 14.81
C PHE A 39 -0.97 0.40 15.50
N GLU A 40 -1.97 -0.43 15.18
CA GLU A 40 -3.24 -0.46 15.92
C GLU A 40 -3.02 -0.81 17.40
N SER A 41 -2.16 -1.79 17.70
CA SER A 41 -1.81 -2.15 19.08
C SER A 41 -1.09 -1.01 19.83
N VAL A 42 -0.21 -0.28 19.15
CA VAL A 42 0.43 0.92 19.73
C VAL A 42 -0.61 1.99 20.05
N LEU A 43 -1.54 2.27 19.13
CA LEU A 43 -2.64 3.21 19.35
C LEU A 43 -3.55 2.83 20.52
N GLU A 44 -3.77 1.53 20.74
CA GLU A 44 -4.62 1.01 21.81
C GLU A 44 -3.95 1.05 23.18
N THR A 45 -2.63 0.83 23.25
CA THR A 45 -1.93 0.53 24.51
C THR A 45 -1.03 1.64 25.02
N GLU A 46 -0.51 2.49 24.14
CA GLU A 46 0.44 3.53 24.54
C GLU A 46 -0.25 4.85 24.85
N THR A 47 0.22 5.55 25.88
CA THR A 47 -0.19 6.92 26.16
C THR A 47 0.61 7.85 25.26
N MET A 48 -0.08 8.64 24.43
CA MET A 48 0.56 9.50 23.45
C MET A 48 -0.23 10.80 23.25
N THR A 49 0.42 11.77 22.62
CA THR A 49 -0.23 13.02 22.18
C THR A 49 -1.14 12.77 20.98
N PHE A 50 -2.04 13.72 20.71
CA PHE A 50 -2.92 13.66 19.55
C PHE A 50 -2.11 13.61 18.24
N GLU A 51 -1.04 14.39 18.14
CA GLU A 51 -0.17 14.44 16.96
C GLU A 51 0.52 13.09 16.70
N GLU A 52 0.99 12.41 17.74
CA GLU A 52 1.59 11.08 17.64
C GLU A 52 0.55 10.04 17.21
N ALA A 53 -0.63 10.03 17.84
CA ALA A 53 -1.73 9.16 17.48
C ALA A 53 -2.16 9.36 16.02
N LYS A 54 -2.27 10.62 15.59
CA LYS A 54 -2.61 10.95 14.20
C LYS A 54 -1.55 10.47 13.22
N GLY A 55 -0.27 10.63 13.55
CA GLY A 55 0.83 10.14 12.72
C GLY A 55 0.82 8.62 12.55
N ILE A 56 0.50 7.88 13.61
CA ILE A 56 0.35 6.43 13.56
C ILE A 56 -0.90 6.04 12.77
N PHE A 57 -2.03 6.72 12.99
CA PHE A 57 -3.27 6.51 12.24
C PHE A 57 -3.06 6.68 10.73
N ASP A 58 -2.43 7.78 10.30
CA ASP A 58 -2.18 8.06 8.88
C ASP A 58 -1.28 6.98 8.24
N LYS A 59 -0.27 6.50 8.99
CA LYS A 59 0.59 5.38 8.54
C LYS A 59 -0.18 4.07 8.43
N THR A 60 -1.02 3.75 9.41
CA THR A 60 -1.88 2.55 9.39
C THR A 60 -2.85 2.59 8.21
N ALA A 61 -3.50 3.74 7.97
CA ALA A 61 -4.41 3.93 6.84
C ALA A 61 -3.69 3.73 5.50
N GLY A 62 -2.45 4.23 5.36
CA GLY A 62 -1.62 3.99 4.18
C GLY A 62 -1.31 2.51 3.94
N LEU A 63 -0.97 1.76 5.00
CA LEU A 63 -0.72 0.32 4.92
C LEU A 63 -1.98 -0.45 4.52
N LEU A 64 -3.14 -0.12 5.11
CA LEU A 64 -4.41 -0.76 4.78
C LEU A 64 -4.83 -0.46 3.34
N ARG A 65 -4.59 0.76 2.85
CA ARG A 65 -4.85 1.12 1.45
C ARG A 65 -3.99 0.28 0.50
N ALA A 66 -2.71 0.10 0.80
CA ALA A 66 -1.82 -0.76 0.02
C ALA A 66 -2.26 -2.23 0.03
N VAL A 67 -2.77 -2.74 1.16
CA VAL A 67 -3.36 -4.09 1.23
C VAL A 67 -4.59 -4.21 0.32
N MET A 68 -5.46 -3.20 0.30
CA MET A 68 -6.62 -3.18 -0.59
C MET A 68 -6.18 -3.19 -2.06
N ASP A 69 -5.21 -2.36 -2.44
CA ASP A 69 -4.70 -2.30 -3.82
C ASP A 69 -4.10 -3.65 -4.26
N LEU A 70 -3.35 -4.32 -3.38
CA LEU A 70 -2.78 -5.64 -3.67
C LEU A 70 -3.84 -6.74 -3.83
N LYS A 71 -4.89 -6.73 -3.02
CA LYS A 71 -6.01 -7.68 -3.16
C LYS A 71 -6.76 -7.46 -4.49
N GLU A 72 -7.01 -6.20 -4.84
CA GLU A 72 -7.64 -5.88 -6.12
C GLU A 72 -6.76 -6.25 -7.32
N ILE A 73 -5.44 -6.16 -7.19
CA ILE A 73 -4.49 -6.63 -8.20
C ILE A 73 -4.57 -8.15 -8.37
N ASP A 74 -4.72 -8.92 -7.29
CA ASP A 74 -4.80 -10.39 -7.35
C ASP A 74 -6.12 -10.88 -7.99
N GLU A 75 -7.21 -10.13 -7.81
CA GLU A 75 -8.54 -10.49 -8.30
C GLU A 75 -8.79 -10.13 -9.78
N LEU A 76 -8.02 -9.20 -10.36
CA LEU A 76 -8.27 -8.66 -11.71
C LEU A 76 -7.32 -9.23 -12.79
N PRO A 77 -7.82 -9.55 -14.00
CA PRO A 77 -6.96 -9.86 -15.14
C PRO A 77 -6.21 -8.62 -15.64
N GLY A 78 -5.05 -8.80 -16.30
CA GLY A 78 -4.11 -7.72 -16.63
C GLY A 78 -4.70 -6.48 -17.31
N PRO A 79 -5.55 -6.59 -18.36
CA PRO A 79 -6.16 -5.44 -19.02
C PRO A 79 -7.12 -4.63 -18.12
N GLU A 80 -7.86 -5.31 -17.25
CA GLU A 80 -8.79 -4.68 -16.29
C GLU A 80 -8.02 -4.01 -15.15
N ARG A 81 -7.01 -4.70 -14.61
CA ARG A 81 -6.08 -4.18 -13.61
C ARG A 81 -5.40 -2.88 -14.06
N MET A 82 -4.87 -2.86 -15.29
CA MET A 82 -4.23 -1.68 -15.87
C MET A 82 -5.19 -0.51 -16.07
N THR A 83 -6.43 -0.78 -16.51
CA THR A 83 -7.44 0.25 -16.75
C THR A 83 -7.87 0.89 -15.44
N LYS A 84 -8.16 0.07 -14.42
CA LYS A 84 -8.57 0.55 -13.10
C LYS A 84 -7.46 1.32 -12.39
N PHE A 85 -6.20 0.86 -12.46
CA PHE A 85 -5.08 1.60 -11.89
C PHE A 85 -4.91 2.99 -12.51
N LYS A 86 -5.11 3.12 -13.83
CA LYS A 86 -5.11 4.44 -14.50
C LYS A 86 -6.26 5.32 -14.03
N GLU A 87 -7.45 4.77 -13.87
CA GLU A 87 -8.60 5.52 -13.33
C GLU A 87 -8.37 5.97 -11.89
N ASP A 88 -7.83 5.10 -11.04
CA ASP A 88 -7.57 5.42 -9.64
C ASP A 88 -6.42 6.41 -9.48
N ALA A 89 -5.40 6.33 -10.34
CA ALA A 89 -4.35 7.35 -10.45
C ALA A 89 -4.92 8.71 -10.91
N MET A 90 -5.94 8.72 -11.79
CA MET A 90 -6.65 9.94 -12.20
C MET A 90 -7.57 10.48 -11.09
N LYS A 91 -8.12 9.62 -10.23
CA LYS A 91 -8.97 9.99 -9.09
C LYS A 91 -8.17 10.43 -7.85
N CYS A 92 -6.91 10.01 -7.73
CA CYS A 92 -6.02 10.47 -6.65
C CYS A 92 -5.79 11.98 -6.76
N THR A 93 -6.13 12.72 -5.69
CA THR A 93 -5.95 14.16 -5.68
C THR A 93 -4.46 14.52 -5.62
N VAL A 94 -4.08 15.71 -6.09
CA VAL A 94 -2.70 16.25 -5.99
C VAL A 94 -2.15 16.19 -4.54
N LYS A 95 -3.03 16.13 -3.53
CA LYS A 95 -2.68 16.00 -2.12
C LYS A 95 -2.13 14.61 -1.77
N ASP A 96 -2.67 13.57 -2.38
CA ASP A 96 -2.22 12.18 -2.20
C ASP A 96 -0.90 11.93 -2.93
N VAL A 97 -0.74 12.55 -4.11
CA VAL A 97 0.53 12.57 -4.85
C VAL A 97 1.63 13.29 -4.05
N LYS A 98 1.30 14.42 -3.41
CA LYS A 98 2.23 15.13 -2.51
C LYS A 98 2.54 14.32 -1.25
N GLY A 99 1.56 13.61 -0.69
CA GLY A 99 1.76 12.69 0.43
C GLY A 99 2.69 11.54 0.07
N TRP A 100 2.50 10.94 -1.11
CA TRP A 100 3.37 9.91 -1.66
C TRP A 100 4.78 10.42 -1.99
N MET A 101 4.91 11.62 -2.57
CA MET A 101 6.23 12.23 -2.81
C MET A 101 6.97 12.54 -1.51
N LYS A 102 6.25 12.97 -0.47
CA LYS A 102 6.84 13.21 0.86
C LYS A 102 7.28 11.90 1.52
N PHE A 103 6.44 10.87 1.44
CA PHE A 103 6.78 9.52 1.90
C PHE A 103 8.00 8.95 1.15
N ARG A 104 8.12 9.17 -0.17
CA ARG A 104 9.30 8.81 -0.97
C ARG A 104 10.57 9.53 -0.52
N ALA A 105 10.47 10.78 -0.09
CA ALA A 105 11.61 11.55 0.40
C ALA A 105 12.07 11.08 1.79
N GLU A 106 11.12 10.77 2.69
CA GLU A 106 11.40 10.27 4.04
C GLU A 106 11.96 8.84 4.08
N LEU A 107 11.89 8.10 2.97
CA LEU A 107 12.43 6.74 2.83
C LEU A 107 13.80 6.68 2.13
N ALA A 108 14.27 7.80 1.59
CA ALA A 108 15.57 7.92 0.93
C ALA A 108 16.68 8.42 1.88
N GLU A 109 16.34 8.67 3.14
CA GLU A 109 17.22 9.08 4.25
C GLU A 109 17.30 7.95 5.29
#